data_AF-A0A661HQM4-F1
#
_entry.id   AF-A0A661HQM4-F1
#
_cell.length_a   1.000
_cell.length_b   1.000
_cell.length_c   1.000
_cell.angle_alpha   90.00
_cell.angle_beta   90.00
_cell.angle_gamma   90.00
#
_symmetry.space_group_name_H-M   'P 1'
#
loop_
_entity.id
_entity.type
_entity.pdbx_description
1 polymer ?
#
loop_
_entity_poly.entity_id
_entity_poly.type
_entity_poly.pdbx_seq_one_letter_code
_entity_poly.pdbx_strand_id
1 'polypeptide(L)'
;MTARYLYEHYFLAHINFLEIPMEFYELVRSSTSASQPIEVIPTLRPFDDPGKTFYYRFRRIHSTIVHKTHMVVKFNDNELTRVNELFIEPQWLERPHDVGYESEMSANPFRSFSQIPVRSRYQFLLDHNHYIIMTFIRGPVCRGQMALNSIHDHFWVMFQDPDYDLTVQNPNFLIEQADNLRMPIESVSESIFKSFSDEYRNKGLAYYKAKEALTNKVYPKGFGIDAIWKGNRPEDSPLLTINRHFDSASVNRGVMGELTRTMWVLDYPHIERLYYALVAGYDVYGNLSHQLNARRYMDFLRIEGEANFVAYMPENKRLDILKSWYIGDDDIEDMTDEDRINTRPTQVLYKTDHPKSEFIEQVVNHHILKSTGIAFDDINYYKQGEQPPKMPTEFSTAKDIQDGARSLTAPGTGFMEHLVDHDLNMMHIRVINPDGESTVFTLNINRWHDNANSMFTESKQLDSSKDTIDFLSGMHGSYINVFGIVNYVDLPDFYDMIANFDGSDTYKAKIHKYFISRSDEKFWETFDWFQNYFNESEPLTAGLYDLNRYYSKPF
;
A
#
# COMPACT_ATOMS: atom_id res chain seq x y z
N MET A 1 1.39 19.07 22.15
CA MET A 1 1.03 17.71 21.67
C MET A 1 0.58 17.63 20.22
N THR A 2 -0.46 18.33 19.75
CA THR A 2 -0.92 18.27 18.35
C THR A 2 0.19 18.49 17.33
N ALA A 3 0.99 19.54 17.48
CA ALA A 3 2.09 19.84 16.57
C ALA A 3 3.13 18.70 16.48
N ARG A 4 3.38 17.99 17.60
CA ARG A 4 4.26 16.81 17.62
C ARG A 4 3.65 15.66 16.83
N TYR A 5 2.37 15.35 17.04
CA TYR A 5 1.67 14.30 16.30
C TYR A 5 1.67 14.55 14.79
N LEU A 6 1.33 15.78 14.37
CA LEU A 6 1.33 16.17 12.96
C LEU A 6 2.75 16.12 12.35
N TYR A 7 3.76 16.59 13.07
CA TYR A 7 5.15 16.49 12.62
C TYR A 7 5.58 15.03 12.42
N GLU A 8 5.30 14.17 13.39
CA GLU A 8 5.65 12.76 13.33
C GLU A 8 4.97 12.04 12.15
N HIS A 9 3.82 12.53 11.66
CA HIS A 9 3.11 11.97 10.50
C HIS A 9 3.47 12.63 9.16
N TYR A 10 3.90 13.89 9.16
CA TYR A 10 4.21 14.65 7.95
C TYR A 10 5.70 14.79 7.63
N PHE A 11 6.61 14.23 8.43
CA PHE A 11 8.06 14.44 8.21
C PHE A 11 8.59 13.92 6.86
N LEU A 12 7.87 13.00 6.19
CA LEU A 12 8.19 12.54 4.83
C LEU A 12 7.36 13.23 3.74
N ALA A 13 6.42 14.10 4.10
CA ALA A 13 5.54 14.76 3.14
C ALA A 13 6.30 15.82 2.34
N HIS A 14 6.03 15.86 1.05
CA HIS A 14 6.25 17.03 0.22
C HIS A 14 4.97 17.88 0.30
N ILE A 15 4.99 18.89 1.17
CA ILE A 15 3.84 19.76 1.40
C ILE A 15 3.73 20.77 0.27
N ASN A 16 2.56 20.84 -0.35
CA ASN A 16 2.25 21.79 -1.42
C ASN A 16 1.19 22.77 -0.93
N PHE A 17 1.48 24.07 -1.02
CA PHE A 17 0.50 25.13 -0.77
C PHE A 17 -0.14 25.50 -2.10
N LEU A 18 -1.48 25.38 -2.20
CA LEU A 18 -2.20 25.52 -3.49
C LEU A 18 -1.99 26.88 -4.18
N GLU A 19 -1.64 27.92 -3.42
CA GLU A 19 -1.33 29.26 -3.96
C GLU A 19 -0.04 29.29 -4.80
N ILE A 20 0.86 28.30 -4.60
CA ILE A 20 2.14 28.20 -5.29
C ILE A 20 2.36 26.74 -5.73
N PRO A 21 1.62 26.26 -6.74
CA PRO A 21 1.48 24.82 -7.04
C PRO A 21 2.78 24.14 -7.45
N MET A 22 3.77 24.89 -7.94
CA MET A 22 5.08 24.37 -8.38
C MET A 22 6.13 24.34 -7.27
N GLU A 23 5.77 24.67 -6.02
CA GLU A 23 6.68 24.67 -4.89
C GLU A 23 6.28 23.64 -3.84
N PHE A 24 7.29 22.98 -3.28
CA PHE A 24 7.13 21.98 -2.24
C PHE A 24 7.99 22.30 -1.04
N TYR A 25 7.49 21.90 0.12
CA TYR A 25 8.08 22.19 1.42
C TYR A 25 8.16 20.91 2.23
N GLU A 26 9.18 20.79 3.06
CA GLU A 26 9.28 19.78 4.10
C GLU A 26 9.03 20.44 5.46
N LEU A 27 8.45 19.68 6.38
CA LEU A 27 8.26 20.12 7.76
C LEU A 27 9.46 19.68 8.60
N VAL A 28 10.20 20.65 9.16
CA VAL A 28 11.43 20.40 9.93
C VAL A 28 11.33 20.95 11.34
N ARG A 29 12.12 20.40 12.27
CA ARG A 29 12.42 21.03 13.56
C ARG A 29 13.63 21.94 13.41
N SER A 30 13.54 23.16 13.94
CA SER A 30 14.61 24.16 13.87
C SER A 30 14.95 24.78 15.22
N SER A 31 16.22 25.05 15.49
CA SER A 31 16.67 25.79 16.68
C SER A 31 16.29 27.27 16.68
N THR A 32 15.87 27.82 15.53
CA THR A 32 15.58 29.24 15.34
C THR A 32 14.09 29.49 15.05
N SER A 33 13.55 30.59 15.56
CA SER A 33 12.17 31.02 15.30
C SER A 33 12.05 31.82 14.00
N ALA A 34 10.84 31.98 13.47
CA ALA A 34 10.61 32.91 12.37
C ALA A 34 10.84 34.36 12.84
N SER A 35 11.49 35.25 12.09
CA SER A 35 11.92 35.15 10.67
C SER A 35 13.41 34.81 10.47
N GLN A 36 14.08 34.23 11.47
CA GLN A 36 15.49 33.84 11.35
C GLN A 36 15.67 32.70 10.34
N PRO A 37 16.86 32.57 9.71
CA PRO A 37 17.20 31.43 8.86
C PRO A 37 16.99 30.10 9.58
N ILE A 38 16.46 29.11 8.85
CA ILE A 38 16.18 27.78 9.40
C ILE A 38 17.50 27.07 9.69
N GLU A 39 17.72 26.72 10.96
CA GLU A 39 18.77 25.81 11.41
C GLU A 39 18.15 24.48 11.78
N VAL A 40 18.28 23.45 10.94
CA VAL A 40 17.62 22.16 11.15
C VAL A 40 18.25 21.39 12.30
N ILE A 41 17.41 20.72 13.10
CA ILE A 41 17.81 19.74 14.11
C ILE A 41 17.60 18.35 13.50
N PRO A 42 18.66 17.70 12.97
CA PRO A 42 18.55 16.36 12.41
C PRO A 42 18.53 15.34 13.55
N THR A 43 17.41 14.67 13.72
CA THR A 43 17.34 13.46 14.54
C THR A 43 17.18 12.24 13.65
N LEU A 44 17.51 11.06 14.18
CA LEU A 44 17.37 9.82 13.45
C LEU A 44 15.89 9.51 13.17
N ARG A 45 15.05 9.61 14.20
CA ARG A 45 13.59 9.42 14.12
C ARG A 45 12.87 10.71 14.43
N PRO A 46 11.67 10.97 13.88
CA PRO A 46 10.91 12.20 14.15
C PRO A 46 10.49 12.30 15.63
N PHE A 47 10.37 11.18 16.34
CA PHE A 47 10.03 11.13 17.76
C PHE A 47 11.23 11.13 18.71
N ASP A 48 12.48 11.26 18.21
CA ASP A 48 13.66 11.39 19.08
C ASP A 48 13.75 12.80 19.68
N ASP A 49 14.39 12.90 20.86
CA ASP A 49 14.64 14.14 21.59
C ASP A 49 15.44 15.15 20.75
N PRO A 50 14.91 16.36 20.47
CA PRO A 50 15.64 17.39 19.76
C PRO A 50 16.78 18.02 20.61
N GLY A 51 16.80 17.78 21.92
CA GLY A 51 17.88 18.16 22.84
C GLY A 51 18.01 19.66 23.12
N LYS A 52 17.10 20.49 22.61
CA LYS A 52 17.07 21.95 22.77
C LYS A 52 15.68 22.49 22.43
N THR A 53 15.40 23.75 22.79
CA THR A 53 14.21 24.47 22.32
C THR A 53 14.18 24.50 20.79
N PHE A 54 13.02 24.25 20.21
CA PHE A 54 12.86 24.15 18.77
C PHE A 54 11.50 24.67 18.31
N TYR A 55 11.39 24.88 17.00
CA TYR A 55 10.20 25.32 16.30
C TYR A 55 9.95 24.40 15.10
N TYR A 56 8.69 24.07 14.82
CA TYR A 56 8.31 23.45 13.56
C TYR A 56 8.30 24.52 12.46
N ARG A 57 9.00 24.29 11.36
CA ARG A 57 9.20 25.25 10.27
C ARG A 57 9.01 24.54 8.93
N PHE A 58 8.40 25.22 7.96
CA PHE A 58 8.39 24.77 6.57
C PHE A 58 9.69 25.22 5.89
N ARG A 59 10.46 24.28 5.37
CA ARG A 59 11.65 24.56 4.55
C ARG A 59 11.33 24.22 3.09
N ARG A 60 11.62 25.13 2.18
CA ARG A 60 11.42 24.89 0.74
C ARG A 60 12.39 23.81 0.25
N ILE A 61 11.88 22.90 -0.56
CA ILE A 61 12.67 21.87 -1.23
C ILE A 61 13.29 22.48 -2.49
N HIS A 62 14.62 22.40 -2.59
CA HIS A 62 15.39 22.88 -3.75
C HIS A 62 16.03 21.75 -4.56
N SER A 63 16.00 20.52 -4.06
CA SER A 63 16.51 19.35 -4.76
C SER A 63 15.59 18.91 -5.88
N THR A 64 16.14 18.19 -6.86
CA THR A 64 15.33 17.47 -7.85
C THR A 64 14.36 16.52 -7.16
N ILE A 65 13.09 16.61 -7.53
CA ILE A 65 12.04 15.73 -7.02
C ILE A 65 12.09 14.42 -7.80
N VAL A 66 12.26 13.31 -7.09
CA VAL A 66 12.19 11.96 -7.64
C VAL A 66 10.88 11.30 -7.21
N HIS A 67 10.22 10.58 -8.12
CA HIS A 67 8.86 10.08 -7.88
C HIS A 67 8.77 9.17 -6.65
N LYS A 68 9.80 8.35 -6.39
CA LYS A 68 9.79 7.40 -5.26
C LYS A 68 9.61 8.09 -3.89
N THR A 69 10.20 9.25 -3.66
CA THR A 69 10.08 9.96 -2.37
C THR A 69 9.10 11.12 -2.42
N HIS A 70 8.50 11.39 -3.58
CA HIS A 70 7.54 12.46 -3.74
C HIS A 70 6.15 12.02 -3.27
N MET A 71 5.88 12.23 -1.98
CA MET A 71 4.61 11.91 -1.34
C MET A 71 3.91 13.21 -0.94
N VAL A 72 2.96 13.64 -1.76
CA VAL A 72 2.43 15.01 -1.67
C VAL A 72 1.25 15.09 -0.73
N VAL A 73 1.29 16.11 0.14
CA VAL A 73 0.15 16.50 0.97
C VAL A 73 -0.20 17.95 0.66
N LYS A 74 -1.47 18.23 0.40
CA LYS A 74 -1.96 19.57 0.04
C LYS A 74 -2.32 20.32 1.30
N PHE A 75 -1.72 21.49 1.50
CA PHE A 75 -2.05 22.40 2.59
C PHE A 75 -2.84 23.58 2.05
N ASN A 76 -4.00 23.85 2.65
CA ASN A 76 -4.89 24.97 2.35
C ASN A 76 -5.75 25.29 3.58
N ASP A 77 -6.62 26.30 3.47
CA ASP A 77 -7.50 26.70 4.57
C ASP A 77 -8.49 25.61 4.99
N ASN A 78 -8.92 24.73 4.08
CA ASN A 78 -9.77 23.59 4.42
C ASN A 78 -9.01 22.56 5.25
N GLU A 79 -7.75 22.28 4.92
CA GLU A 79 -6.88 21.39 5.70
C GLU A 79 -6.59 21.97 7.08
N LEU A 80 -6.32 23.28 7.18
CA LEU A 80 -6.16 23.94 8.48
C LEU A 80 -7.45 23.88 9.31
N THR A 81 -8.60 24.14 8.69
CA THR A 81 -9.91 24.00 9.35
C THR A 81 -10.09 22.57 9.85
N ARG A 82 -9.79 21.59 9.02
CA ARG A 82 -9.90 20.18 9.37
C ARG A 82 -9.00 19.77 10.54
N VAL A 83 -7.76 20.25 10.56
CA VAL A 83 -6.85 20.04 11.70
C VAL A 83 -7.41 20.66 12.99
N ASN A 84 -8.04 21.83 12.91
CA ASN A 84 -8.69 22.44 14.08
C ASN A 84 -9.90 21.62 14.56
N GLU A 85 -10.78 21.19 13.65
CA GLU A 85 -11.93 20.32 13.95
C GLU A 85 -11.50 19.01 14.62
N LEU A 86 -10.39 18.42 14.18
CA LEU A 86 -9.92 17.15 14.72
C LEU A 86 -9.15 17.33 16.03
N PHE A 87 -8.24 18.30 16.14
CA PHE A 87 -7.28 18.32 17.25
C PHE A 87 -7.47 19.45 18.27
N ILE A 88 -8.21 20.51 17.93
CA ILE A 88 -8.31 21.71 18.76
C ILE A 88 -9.72 21.87 19.34
N GLU A 89 -10.76 21.72 18.52
CA GLU A 89 -12.15 21.87 18.95
C GLU A 89 -12.64 20.76 19.89
N PRO A 90 -12.27 19.48 19.72
CA PRO A 90 -12.77 18.43 20.58
C PRO A 90 -12.28 18.58 22.01
N GLN A 91 -13.11 18.19 22.97
CA GLN A 91 -12.69 18.12 24.36
C GLN A 91 -11.73 16.94 24.56
N TRP A 92 -10.55 17.22 25.11
CA TRP A 92 -9.58 16.19 25.48
C TRP A 92 -9.97 15.58 26.83
N LEU A 93 -9.59 14.31 27.04
CA LEU A 93 -9.90 13.57 28.28
C LEU A 93 -9.23 14.19 29.51
N GLU A 94 -8.11 14.87 29.30
CA GLU A 94 -7.39 15.62 30.31
C GLU A 94 -6.84 16.93 29.74
N ARG A 95 -6.33 17.79 30.62
CA ARG A 95 -5.74 19.06 30.21
C ARG A 95 -4.45 18.79 29.41
N PRO A 96 -4.33 19.30 28.17
CA PRO A 96 -3.14 19.09 27.36
C PRO A 96 -1.88 19.58 28.08
N HIS A 97 -0.85 18.75 28.09
CA HIS A 97 0.48 19.06 28.61
C HIS A 97 1.56 18.44 27.73
N ASP A 98 2.79 18.94 27.82
CA ASP A 98 3.90 18.41 27.02
C ASP A 98 4.36 17.05 27.56
N VAL A 99 4.52 16.10 26.64
CA VAL A 99 5.10 14.78 26.90
C VAL A 99 6.55 14.78 26.44
N GLY A 100 7.44 14.26 27.29
CA GLY A 100 8.87 14.15 27.03
C GLY A 100 9.22 13.22 25.88
N TYR A 101 10.52 13.11 25.62
CA TYR A 101 11.09 12.33 24.51
C TYR A 101 11.80 11.05 25.00
N GLU A 102 11.41 10.52 26.15
CA GLU A 102 11.95 9.26 26.67
C GLU A 102 11.74 8.13 25.65
N SER A 103 12.79 7.34 25.38
CA SER A 103 12.84 6.41 24.24
C SER A 103 11.67 5.41 24.24
N GLU A 104 11.40 4.76 25.38
CA GLU A 104 10.31 3.77 25.50
C GLU A 104 8.93 4.42 25.34
N MET A 105 8.75 5.63 25.86
CA MET A 105 7.49 6.35 25.74
C MET A 105 7.25 6.82 24.30
N SER A 106 8.26 7.40 23.67
CA SER A 106 8.19 7.99 22.33
C SER A 106 8.04 6.95 21.22
N ALA A 107 8.53 5.74 21.45
CA ALA A 107 8.33 4.60 20.56
C ALA A 107 6.90 4.00 20.61
N ASN A 108 6.05 4.44 21.55
CA ASN A 108 4.68 3.95 21.68
C ASN A 108 3.66 5.09 21.53
N PRO A 109 3.04 5.26 20.34
CA PRO A 109 2.13 6.37 20.07
C PRO A 109 0.86 6.30 20.93
N PHE A 110 0.44 5.11 21.38
CA PHE A 110 -0.72 4.93 22.25
C PHE A 110 -0.47 5.45 23.68
N ARG A 111 0.80 5.56 24.09
CA ARG A 111 1.21 6.23 25.34
C ARG A 111 1.51 7.70 25.13
N SER A 112 2.36 8.02 24.15
CA SER A 112 2.81 9.39 23.89
C SER A 112 1.67 10.35 23.57
N PHE A 113 0.64 9.87 22.86
CA PHE A 113 -0.50 10.68 22.42
C PHE A 113 -1.82 10.29 23.07
N SER A 114 -1.78 9.65 24.25
CA SER A 114 -2.98 9.24 25.00
C SER A 114 -3.91 10.42 25.31
N GLN A 115 -3.35 11.64 25.44
CA GLN A 115 -4.10 12.88 25.66
C GLN A 115 -4.98 13.28 24.46
N ILE A 116 -4.56 12.93 23.24
CA ILE A 116 -5.28 13.27 22.01
C ILE A 116 -6.45 12.28 21.85
N PRO A 117 -7.70 12.77 21.66
CA PRO A 117 -8.83 11.88 21.44
C PRO A 117 -8.55 10.86 20.34
N VAL A 118 -8.84 9.59 20.63
CA VAL A 118 -8.55 8.48 19.71
C VAL A 118 -9.26 8.68 18.38
N ARG A 119 -10.52 9.15 18.41
CA ARG A 119 -11.30 9.45 17.20
C ARG A 119 -10.63 10.50 16.32
N SER A 120 -10.03 11.53 16.91
CA SER A 120 -9.30 12.57 16.18
C SER A 120 -8.10 12.01 15.44
N ARG A 121 -7.30 11.17 16.11
CA ARG A 121 -6.15 10.49 15.51
C ARG A 121 -6.57 9.56 14.39
N TYR A 122 -7.60 8.73 14.61
CA TYR A 122 -8.04 7.81 13.56
C TYR A 122 -8.61 8.55 12.35
N GLN A 123 -9.44 9.57 12.57
CA GLN A 123 -10.01 10.33 11.46
C GLN A 123 -8.92 11.07 10.67
N PHE A 124 -7.88 11.59 11.33
CA PHE A 124 -6.71 12.15 10.65
C PHE A 124 -6.03 11.12 9.73
N LEU A 125 -5.82 9.89 10.23
CA LEU A 125 -5.23 8.80 9.44
C LEU A 125 -6.15 8.39 8.27
N LEU A 126 -7.47 8.39 8.45
CA LEU A 126 -8.44 8.10 7.39
C LEU A 126 -8.48 9.22 6.33
N ASP A 127 -8.50 10.48 6.76
CA ASP A 127 -8.49 11.65 5.89
C ASP A 127 -7.22 11.70 5.01
N HIS A 128 -6.12 11.09 5.49
CA HIS A 128 -4.82 11.02 4.83
C HIS A 128 -4.41 9.59 4.42
N ASN A 129 -5.35 8.64 4.35
CA ASN A 129 -5.01 7.23 4.30
C ASN A 129 -4.14 6.84 3.08
N HIS A 130 -4.37 7.44 1.92
CA HIS A 130 -3.55 7.19 0.74
C HIS A 130 -2.10 7.63 0.98
N TYR A 131 -1.88 8.82 1.56
CA TYR A 131 -0.55 9.31 1.94
C TYR A 131 0.08 8.41 3.02
N ILE A 132 -0.64 8.10 4.09
CA ILE A 132 -0.14 7.26 5.19
C ILE A 132 0.29 5.89 4.70
N ILE A 133 -0.52 5.23 3.88
CA ILE A 133 -0.21 3.91 3.31
C ILE A 133 0.97 4.02 2.33
N MET A 134 1.00 5.09 1.52
CA MET A 134 2.12 5.39 0.64
C MET A 134 3.43 5.60 1.42
N THR A 135 3.41 6.14 2.64
CA THR A 135 4.64 6.37 3.41
C THR A 135 5.38 5.11 3.79
N PHE A 136 4.74 3.96 4.00
CA PHE A 136 5.50 2.71 4.18
C PHE A 136 5.76 1.97 2.87
N ILE A 137 4.86 2.05 1.88
CA ILE A 137 5.05 1.40 0.58
C ILE A 137 6.17 2.06 -0.26
N ARG A 138 6.29 3.38 -0.19
CA ARG A 138 7.34 4.17 -0.86
C ARG A 138 8.46 4.59 0.09
N GLY A 139 8.26 4.43 1.38
CA GLY A 139 9.20 4.86 2.40
C GLY A 139 10.50 4.07 2.47
N PRO A 140 11.34 4.44 3.46
CA PRO A 140 12.68 3.89 3.60
C PRO A 140 12.71 2.37 3.79
N VAL A 141 11.69 1.79 4.44
CA VAL A 141 11.56 0.33 4.67
C VAL A 141 11.41 -0.47 3.38
N CYS A 142 10.71 0.08 2.37
CA CYS A 142 10.41 -0.60 1.11
C CYS A 142 11.40 -0.20 -0.01
N ARG A 143 12.69 -0.10 0.35
CA ARG A 143 13.80 0.07 -0.61
C ARG A 143 14.52 -1.23 -0.96
N GLY A 144 14.26 -2.32 -0.22
CA GLY A 144 14.85 -3.63 -0.46
C GLY A 144 13.84 -4.76 -0.34
N GLN A 145 14.19 -5.92 -0.89
CA GLN A 145 13.32 -7.09 -0.95
C GLN A 145 12.90 -7.62 0.42
N MET A 146 13.78 -7.56 1.43
CA MET A 146 13.47 -8.12 2.76
C MET A 146 12.11 -7.66 3.29
N ALA A 147 11.79 -6.37 3.16
CA ALA A 147 10.50 -5.83 3.60
C ALA A 147 9.34 -6.21 2.66
N LEU A 148 9.58 -6.24 1.36
CA LEU A 148 8.54 -6.50 0.36
C LEU A 148 8.18 -7.99 0.26
N ASN A 149 9.05 -8.89 0.68
CA ASN A 149 8.77 -10.32 0.78
C ASN A 149 7.75 -10.65 1.88
N SER A 150 7.28 -9.67 2.66
CA SER A 150 6.16 -9.83 3.60
C SER A 150 4.79 -9.68 2.96
N ILE A 151 4.68 -9.28 1.70
CA ILE A 151 3.42 -8.96 1.04
C ILE A 151 3.29 -9.66 -0.31
N HIS A 152 2.05 -9.95 -0.70
CA HIS A 152 1.74 -10.45 -2.04
C HIS A 152 1.92 -9.35 -3.10
N ASP A 153 2.12 -9.75 -4.36
CA ASP A 153 2.32 -8.82 -5.48
C ASP A 153 1.07 -7.97 -5.76
N HIS A 154 -0.12 -8.40 -5.32
CA HIS A 154 -1.37 -7.65 -5.46
C HIS A 154 -2.35 -7.95 -4.32
N PHE A 155 -2.81 -6.90 -3.64
CA PHE A 155 -3.87 -6.99 -2.64
C PHE A 155 -4.57 -5.64 -2.45
N TRP A 156 -5.79 -5.69 -1.92
CA TRP A 156 -6.59 -4.51 -1.60
C TRP A 156 -6.65 -4.29 -0.09
N VAL A 157 -6.69 -3.01 0.28
CA VAL A 157 -6.81 -2.56 1.67
C VAL A 157 -8.10 -1.78 1.84
N MET A 158 -8.86 -2.14 2.87
CA MET A 158 -10.02 -1.43 3.39
C MET A 158 -9.74 -0.96 4.83
N PHE A 159 -10.61 -0.12 5.35
CA PHE A 159 -10.50 0.44 6.69
C PHE A 159 -11.76 0.14 7.50
N GLN A 160 -11.62 -0.11 8.80
CA GLN A 160 -12.77 -0.24 9.69
C GLN A 160 -13.39 1.14 9.94
N ASP A 161 -14.71 1.20 10.01
CA ASP A 161 -15.39 2.46 10.33
C ASP A 161 -15.14 2.84 11.81
N PRO A 162 -14.76 4.10 12.12
CA PRO A 162 -14.53 4.55 13.49
C PRO A 162 -15.71 4.32 14.44
N ASP A 163 -16.94 4.28 13.91
CA ASP A 163 -18.14 4.00 14.71
C ASP A 163 -18.28 2.52 15.08
N TYR A 164 -17.47 1.63 14.51
CA TYR A 164 -17.44 0.21 14.83
C TYR A 164 -16.13 -0.22 15.49
N ASP A 165 -15.11 0.64 15.53
CA ASP A 165 -13.83 0.37 16.19
C ASP A 165 -13.93 0.56 17.71
N LEU A 166 -13.88 -0.55 18.46
CA LEU A 166 -14.02 -0.54 19.92
C LEU A 166 -12.86 0.16 20.62
N THR A 167 -11.72 0.33 19.96
CA THR A 167 -10.59 1.06 20.52
C THR A 167 -10.79 2.58 20.43
N VAL A 168 -11.57 3.03 19.45
CA VAL A 168 -12.06 4.42 19.34
C VAL A 168 -13.17 4.66 20.36
N GLN A 169 -14.11 3.72 20.50
CA GLN A 169 -15.23 3.83 21.45
C GLN A 169 -14.80 3.72 22.92
N ASN A 170 -13.75 2.95 23.21
CA ASN A 170 -13.26 2.68 24.57
C ASN A 170 -11.77 3.07 24.69
N PRO A 171 -11.44 4.37 24.81
CA PRO A 171 -10.05 4.84 24.82
C PRO A 171 -9.20 4.23 25.96
N ASN A 172 -9.82 3.89 27.09
CA ASN A 172 -9.13 3.22 28.20
C ASN A 172 -8.61 1.83 27.81
N PHE A 173 -9.29 1.11 26.91
CA PHE A 173 -8.84 -0.19 26.43
C PHE A 173 -7.47 -0.07 25.75
N LEU A 174 -7.22 0.99 24.98
CA LEU A 174 -5.91 1.22 24.36
C LEU A 174 -4.81 1.48 25.37
N ILE A 175 -5.11 2.23 26.44
CA ILE A 175 -4.15 2.50 27.50
C ILE A 175 -3.81 1.20 28.25
N GLU A 176 -4.82 0.38 28.56
CA GLU A 176 -4.65 -0.94 29.19
C GLU A 176 -3.83 -1.90 28.31
N GLN A 177 -4.04 -1.84 27.00
CA GLN A 177 -3.33 -2.68 26.03
C GLN A 177 -2.02 -2.08 25.51
N ALA A 178 -1.62 -0.89 25.96
CA ALA A 178 -0.48 -0.18 25.38
C ALA A 178 0.84 -0.97 25.47
N ASP A 179 1.02 -1.81 26.50
CA ASP A 179 2.20 -2.69 26.60
C ASP A 179 2.17 -3.87 25.60
N ASN A 180 0.99 -4.34 25.22
CA ASN A 180 0.81 -5.36 24.17
C ASN A 180 0.93 -4.75 22.76
N LEU A 181 0.71 -3.44 22.64
CA LEU A 181 0.84 -2.68 21.39
C LEU A 181 2.25 -2.16 21.11
N ARG A 182 3.25 -2.58 21.91
CA ARG A 182 4.65 -2.21 21.70
C ARG A 182 5.17 -2.71 20.35
N MET A 183 6.10 -1.95 19.79
CA MET A 183 6.72 -2.18 18.49
C MET A 183 8.24 -2.28 18.67
N PRO A 184 8.95 -3.02 17.81
CA PRO A 184 10.40 -3.16 17.90
C PRO A 184 11.14 -1.94 17.35
N ILE A 185 10.80 -0.75 17.83
CA ILE A 185 11.35 0.54 17.37
C ILE A 185 11.92 1.37 18.51
N GLU A 186 11.98 0.83 19.73
CA GLU A 186 12.52 1.52 20.91
C GLU A 186 14.03 1.74 20.79
N SER A 187 14.77 0.76 20.25
CA SER A 187 16.21 0.78 20.07
C SER A 187 16.63 0.18 18.73
N VAL A 188 17.62 0.80 18.10
CA VAL A 188 18.22 0.35 16.81
C VAL A 188 19.46 -0.53 17.01
N SER A 189 19.89 -0.75 18.26
CA SER A 189 21.15 -1.41 18.62
C SER A 189 20.95 -2.61 19.55
N GLU A 190 19.86 -3.35 19.38
CA GLU A 190 19.65 -4.56 20.17
C GLU A 190 20.62 -5.70 19.78
N SER A 191 20.86 -6.60 20.73
CA SER A 191 21.58 -7.84 20.47
C SER A 191 20.77 -8.75 19.55
N ILE A 192 21.42 -9.42 18.60
CA ILE A 192 20.80 -10.38 17.67
C ILE A 192 19.98 -11.44 18.42
N PHE A 193 20.40 -11.85 19.62
CA PHE A 193 19.67 -12.82 20.44
C PHE A 193 18.30 -12.33 20.91
N LYS A 194 18.12 -11.02 21.13
CA LYS A 194 16.80 -10.43 21.42
C LYS A 194 15.91 -10.39 20.18
N SER A 195 16.49 -10.30 18.98
CA SER A 195 15.73 -10.27 17.72
C SER A 195 15.08 -11.59 17.32
N PHE A 196 15.55 -12.71 17.88
CA PHE A 196 14.91 -14.01 17.72
C PHE A 196 13.89 -14.34 18.82
N SER A 197 13.61 -13.39 19.73
CA SER A 197 12.53 -13.53 20.70
C SER A 197 11.15 -13.48 20.02
N ASP A 198 10.19 -14.22 20.55
CA ASP A 198 8.78 -14.13 20.14
C ASP A 198 8.01 -13.08 20.96
N GLU A 199 8.69 -12.25 21.75
CA GLU A 199 8.05 -11.28 22.65
C GLU A 199 7.03 -10.38 21.95
N TYR A 200 7.41 -9.71 20.86
CA TYR A 200 6.50 -8.82 20.13
C TYR A 200 5.34 -9.59 19.47
N ARG A 201 5.60 -10.81 18.99
CA ARG A 201 4.56 -11.71 18.46
C ARG A 201 3.55 -12.08 19.54
N ASN A 202 4.04 -12.46 20.72
CA ASN A 202 3.22 -12.85 21.87
C ASN A 202 2.39 -11.66 22.39
N LYS A 203 2.98 -10.46 22.46
CA LYS A 203 2.30 -9.21 22.79
C LYS A 203 1.20 -8.88 21.79
N GLY A 204 1.50 -8.93 20.48
CA GLY A 204 0.52 -8.75 19.41
C GLY A 204 -0.63 -9.75 19.52
N LEU A 205 -0.34 -11.04 19.72
CA LEU A 205 -1.36 -12.07 19.89
C LEU A 205 -2.21 -11.84 21.16
N ALA A 206 -1.60 -11.41 22.26
CA ALA A 206 -2.32 -11.07 23.49
C ALA A 206 -3.28 -9.89 23.27
N TYR A 207 -2.82 -8.83 22.58
CA TYR A 207 -3.68 -7.72 22.17
C TYR A 207 -4.83 -8.20 21.27
N TYR A 208 -4.53 -8.98 20.23
CA TYR A 208 -5.55 -9.47 19.30
C TYR A 208 -6.61 -10.31 20.02
N LYS A 209 -6.21 -11.20 20.93
CA LYS A 209 -7.15 -11.97 21.78
C LYS A 209 -7.99 -11.06 22.68
N ALA A 210 -7.40 -10.03 23.28
CA ALA A 210 -8.13 -9.07 24.11
C ALA A 210 -9.14 -8.25 23.29
N LYS A 211 -8.73 -7.81 22.08
CA LYS A 211 -9.58 -7.11 21.12
C LYS A 211 -10.78 -7.98 20.73
N GLU A 212 -10.52 -9.22 20.34
CA GLU A 212 -11.57 -10.17 19.95
C GLU A 212 -12.51 -10.53 21.11
N ALA A 213 -12.00 -10.67 22.33
CA ALA A 213 -12.84 -10.87 23.51
C ALA A 213 -13.78 -9.68 23.78
N LEU A 214 -13.28 -8.44 23.65
CA LEU A 214 -14.10 -7.24 23.75
C LEU A 214 -15.13 -7.15 22.61
N THR A 215 -14.72 -7.45 21.38
CA THR A 215 -15.60 -7.50 20.22
C THR A 215 -16.70 -8.52 20.37
N ASN A 216 -16.40 -9.73 20.87
CA ASN A 216 -17.42 -10.76 21.12
C ASN A 216 -18.47 -10.32 22.15
N LYS A 217 -18.07 -9.50 23.12
CA LYS A 217 -19.00 -8.94 24.12
C LYS A 217 -19.91 -7.86 23.54
N VAL A 218 -19.38 -6.96 22.71
CA VAL A 218 -20.13 -5.79 22.19
C VAL A 218 -20.89 -6.11 20.91
N TYR A 219 -20.31 -6.94 20.03
CA TYR A 219 -20.88 -7.36 18.75
C TYR A 219 -21.00 -8.90 18.68
N PRO A 220 -21.84 -9.53 19.53
CA PRO A 220 -21.96 -10.99 19.58
C PRO A 220 -22.50 -11.61 18.28
N LYS A 221 -23.12 -10.80 17.41
CA LYS A 221 -23.60 -11.22 16.08
C LYS A 221 -22.59 -10.96 14.95
N GLY A 222 -21.39 -10.48 15.28
CA GLY A 222 -20.41 -10.04 14.29
C GLY A 222 -20.70 -8.68 13.69
N PHE A 223 -19.89 -8.31 12.71
CA PHE A 223 -20.02 -7.08 11.96
C PHE A 223 -20.89 -7.28 10.72
N GLY A 224 -21.58 -6.21 10.32
CA GLY A 224 -22.16 -6.07 8.99
C GLY A 224 -21.25 -5.22 8.10
N ILE A 225 -21.68 -4.99 6.87
CA ILE A 225 -20.93 -4.17 5.90
C ILE A 225 -20.70 -2.74 6.39
N ASP A 226 -21.59 -2.22 7.23
CA ASP A 226 -21.50 -0.87 7.82
C ASP A 226 -20.26 -0.67 8.69
N ALA A 227 -19.60 -1.75 9.14
CA ALA A 227 -18.34 -1.66 9.87
C ALA A 227 -17.12 -1.39 8.98
N ILE A 228 -17.28 -1.34 7.66
CA ILE A 228 -16.25 -0.85 6.73
C ILE A 228 -16.43 0.65 6.53
N TRP A 229 -15.33 1.41 6.62
CA TRP A 229 -15.38 2.84 6.37
C TRP A 229 -15.70 3.12 4.90
N LYS A 230 -16.80 3.83 4.66
CA LYS A 230 -17.31 4.12 3.31
C LYS A 230 -16.69 5.35 2.63
N GLY A 231 -15.83 6.08 3.35
CA GLY A 231 -15.41 7.44 3.00
C GLY A 231 -16.41 8.50 3.47
N ASN A 232 -15.95 9.72 3.70
CA ASN A 232 -16.77 10.87 4.09
C ASN A 232 -16.86 11.93 2.98
N ARG A 233 -15.85 11.98 2.10
CA ARG A 233 -15.67 13.00 1.06
C ARG A 233 -15.28 12.38 -0.29
N PRO A 234 -15.46 13.07 -1.42
CA PRO A 234 -15.06 12.59 -2.74
C PRO A 234 -13.59 12.18 -2.84
N GLU A 235 -12.69 12.91 -2.19
CA GLU A 235 -11.24 12.68 -2.21
C GLU A 235 -10.79 11.50 -1.34
N ASP A 236 -11.63 11.04 -0.42
CA ASP A 236 -11.29 9.93 0.46
C ASP A 236 -11.07 8.64 -0.35
N SER A 237 -10.24 7.74 0.19
CA SER A 237 -9.86 6.50 -0.47
C SER A 237 -10.23 5.27 0.38
N PRO A 238 -11.53 4.95 0.56
CA PRO A 238 -11.96 3.83 1.41
C PRO A 238 -11.42 2.46 0.96
N LEU A 239 -10.91 2.39 -0.27
CA LEU A 239 -10.21 1.27 -0.86
C LEU A 239 -8.91 1.74 -1.51
N LEU A 240 -7.85 0.98 -1.28
CA LEU A 240 -6.55 1.16 -1.92
C LEU A 240 -6.09 -0.15 -2.53
N THR A 241 -5.45 -0.06 -3.69
CA THR A 241 -4.73 -1.17 -4.32
C THR A 241 -3.25 -1.02 -4.05
N ILE A 242 -2.64 -2.09 -3.54
CA ILE A 242 -1.20 -2.21 -3.40
C ILE A 242 -0.72 -3.20 -4.44
N ASN A 243 0.21 -2.75 -5.29
CA ASN A 243 0.91 -3.61 -6.23
C ASN A 243 2.40 -3.63 -5.85
N ARG A 244 2.99 -4.81 -5.72
CA ARG A 244 4.42 -4.98 -5.55
C ARG A 244 5.04 -5.40 -6.89
N HIS A 245 6.16 -4.77 -7.21
CA HIS A 245 6.93 -4.94 -8.43
C HIS A 245 8.33 -5.37 -8.02
N PHE A 246 8.45 -6.64 -7.63
CA PHE A 246 9.67 -7.26 -7.09
C PHE A 246 10.23 -6.57 -5.84
N ASP A 247 11.08 -5.55 -6.01
CA ASP A 247 11.77 -4.81 -4.98
C ASP A 247 11.30 -3.34 -4.86
N SER A 248 10.17 -3.00 -5.49
CA SER A 248 9.34 -1.81 -5.17
C SER A 248 7.89 -2.20 -4.98
N ALA A 249 7.07 -1.22 -4.57
CA ALA A 249 5.63 -1.29 -4.63
C ALA A 249 5.03 0.10 -4.91
N SER A 250 3.76 0.11 -5.28
CA SER A 250 2.93 1.28 -5.54
C SER A 250 1.60 1.19 -4.78
N VAL A 251 0.99 2.35 -4.55
CA VAL A 251 -0.32 2.47 -3.89
C VAL A 251 -1.22 3.31 -4.77
N ASN A 252 -2.30 2.70 -5.23
CA ASN A 252 -3.28 3.34 -6.10
C ASN A 252 -4.62 3.45 -5.39
N ARG A 253 -5.35 4.51 -5.69
CA ARG A 253 -6.69 4.74 -5.13
C ARG A 253 -7.72 3.87 -5.85
N GLY A 254 -8.56 3.17 -5.10
CA GLY A 254 -9.62 2.31 -5.63
C GLY A 254 -9.23 0.85 -5.81
N VAL A 255 -10.03 0.11 -6.58
CA VAL A 255 -9.90 -1.33 -6.83
C VAL A 255 -9.40 -1.56 -8.26
N MET A 256 -8.08 -1.61 -8.40
CA MET A 256 -7.38 -1.87 -9.67
C MET A 256 -6.92 -3.32 -9.72
N GLY A 257 -6.84 -3.87 -10.94
CA GLY A 257 -6.41 -5.24 -11.19
C GLY A 257 -7.51 -6.29 -10.98
N GLU A 258 -7.11 -7.55 -11.02
CA GLU A 258 -8.01 -8.70 -10.86
C GLU A 258 -8.60 -8.86 -9.45
N LEU A 259 -9.41 -9.89 -9.23
CA LEU A 259 -9.88 -10.23 -7.89
C LEU A 259 -8.70 -10.74 -7.04
N THR A 260 -8.28 -9.96 -6.03
CA THR A 260 -7.08 -10.27 -5.25
C THR A 260 -7.19 -11.59 -4.48
N ARG A 261 -6.04 -12.25 -4.27
CA ARG A 261 -5.98 -13.45 -3.42
C ARG A 261 -6.29 -13.11 -1.97
N THR A 262 -5.54 -12.16 -1.41
CA THR A 262 -5.67 -11.68 -0.02
C THR A 262 -6.18 -10.24 0.03
N MET A 263 -6.67 -9.83 1.20
CA MET A 263 -7.17 -8.48 1.47
C MET A 263 -7.01 -8.13 2.93
N TRP A 264 -6.81 -6.84 3.24
CA TRP A 264 -6.69 -6.37 4.62
C TRP A 264 -7.84 -5.43 4.99
N VAL A 265 -8.31 -5.54 6.23
CA VAL A 265 -9.12 -4.51 6.88
C VAL A 265 -8.32 -3.94 8.04
N LEU A 266 -8.02 -2.64 7.99
CA LEU A 266 -7.19 -1.96 8.98
C LEU A 266 -8.05 -1.12 9.94
N ASP A 267 -7.97 -1.45 11.23
CA ASP A 267 -8.54 -0.65 12.33
C ASP A 267 -7.54 0.41 12.83
N TYR A 268 -7.94 1.26 13.77
CA TYR A 268 -7.12 2.37 14.23
C TYR A 268 -5.73 1.92 14.74
N PRO A 269 -5.63 0.98 15.71
CA PRO A 269 -4.33 0.61 16.28
C PRO A 269 -3.47 -0.15 15.27
N HIS A 270 -4.08 -0.80 14.28
CA HIS A 270 -3.35 -1.43 13.20
C HIS A 270 -2.64 -0.38 12.32
N ILE A 271 -3.35 0.62 11.79
CA ILE A 271 -2.73 1.63 10.91
C ILE A 271 -1.63 2.40 11.64
N GLU A 272 -1.88 2.81 12.89
CA GLU A 272 -0.89 3.55 13.68
C GLU A 272 0.36 2.68 13.95
N ARG A 273 0.21 1.38 14.21
CA ARG A 273 1.35 0.46 14.35
C ARG A 273 2.11 0.26 13.04
N LEU A 274 1.42 0.08 11.91
CA LEU A 274 2.06 0.01 10.60
C LEU A 274 2.90 1.28 10.36
N TYR A 275 2.33 2.46 10.60
CA TYR A 275 3.04 3.72 10.43
C TYR A 275 4.29 3.82 11.31
N TYR A 276 4.16 3.60 12.62
CA TYR A 276 5.31 3.75 13.52
C TYR A 276 6.36 2.66 13.32
N ALA A 277 5.97 1.40 13.11
CA ALA A 277 6.91 0.31 12.92
C ALA A 277 7.70 0.42 11.61
N LEU A 278 7.09 0.96 10.56
CA LEU A 278 7.62 0.92 9.19
C LEU A 278 8.09 2.29 8.67
N VAL A 279 7.73 3.38 9.35
CA VAL A 279 8.00 4.75 8.89
C VAL A 279 8.69 5.56 9.97
N ALA A 280 7.97 5.97 11.01
CA ALA A 280 8.54 6.87 12.02
C ALA A 280 9.67 6.21 12.81
N GLY A 281 9.56 4.93 13.12
CA GLY A 281 10.53 4.17 13.91
C GLY A 281 11.56 3.41 13.10
N TYR A 282 11.46 3.41 11.77
CA TYR A 282 12.32 2.59 10.92
C TYR A 282 13.64 3.28 10.60
N ASP A 283 14.75 2.72 11.06
CA ASP A 283 16.10 3.16 10.72
C ASP A 283 16.70 2.33 9.57
N VAL A 284 16.95 2.98 8.42
CA VAL A 284 17.62 2.36 7.26
C VAL A 284 19.08 2.00 7.51
N TYR A 285 19.74 2.68 8.45
CA TYR A 285 21.11 2.39 8.87
C TYR A 285 21.14 1.50 10.11
N GLY A 286 19.98 1.07 10.60
CA GLY A 286 19.84 0.14 11.70
C GLY A 286 20.53 -1.18 11.41
N ASN A 287 20.99 -1.85 12.46
CA ASN A 287 21.69 -3.13 12.30
C ASN A 287 20.74 -4.22 11.75
N LEU A 288 21.31 -5.37 11.34
CA LEU A 288 20.52 -6.50 10.84
C LEU A 288 19.43 -6.97 11.83
N SER A 289 19.68 -6.82 13.13
CA SER A 289 18.74 -7.16 14.21
C SER A 289 17.47 -6.28 14.18
N HIS A 290 17.62 -4.98 13.94
CA HIS A 290 16.50 -4.05 13.73
C HIS A 290 15.67 -4.44 12.51
N GLN A 291 16.32 -4.68 11.37
CA GLN A 291 15.65 -5.03 10.12
C GLN A 291 14.87 -6.36 10.23
N LEU A 292 15.46 -7.37 10.90
CA LEU A 292 14.80 -8.65 11.16
C LEU A 292 13.58 -8.51 12.09
N ASN A 293 13.68 -7.69 13.13
CA ASN A 293 12.56 -7.47 14.05
C ASN A 293 11.39 -6.75 13.37
N ALA A 294 11.67 -5.70 12.60
CA ALA A 294 10.66 -5.01 11.82
C ALA A 294 9.99 -5.98 10.83
N ARG A 295 10.78 -6.83 10.15
CA ARG A 295 10.28 -7.86 9.23
C ARG A 295 9.35 -8.88 9.90
N ARG A 296 9.72 -9.41 11.07
CA ARG A 296 8.89 -10.37 11.82
C ARG A 296 7.63 -9.72 12.38
N TYR A 297 7.73 -8.47 12.83
CA TYR A 297 6.58 -7.71 13.28
C TYR A 297 5.59 -7.44 12.14
N MET A 298 6.11 -7.20 10.93
CA MET A 298 5.28 -7.01 9.74
C MET A 298 4.46 -8.25 9.37
N ASP A 299 4.99 -9.48 9.51
CA ASP A 299 4.19 -10.69 9.29
C ASP A 299 2.96 -10.71 10.19
N PHE A 300 3.15 -10.36 11.46
CA PHE A 300 2.07 -10.28 12.42
C PHE A 300 1.04 -9.21 12.03
N LEU A 301 1.48 -8.02 11.63
CA LEU A 301 0.56 -6.98 11.16
C LEU A 301 -0.19 -7.44 9.90
N ARG A 302 0.47 -8.04 8.91
CA ARG A 302 -0.22 -8.62 7.75
C ARG A 302 -1.30 -9.63 8.16
N ILE A 303 -0.92 -10.63 8.98
CA ILE A 303 -1.85 -11.67 9.45
C ILE A 303 -3.03 -11.04 10.17
N GLU A 304 -2.81 -10.02 11.02
CA GLU A 304 -3.89 -9.32 11.72
C GLU A 304 -4.86 -8.65 10.73
N GLY A 305 -4.36 -8.09 9.62
CA GLY A 305 -5.16 -7.35 8.64
C GLY A 305 -5.99 -8.30 7.78
N GLU A 306 -5.37 -9.41 7.41
CA GLU A 306 -6.02 -10.56 6.75
C GLU A 306 -7.10 -11.18 7.64
N ALA A 307 -6.80 -11.42 8.92
CA ALA A 307 -7.75 -11.96 9.87
C ALA A 307 -8.93 -11.02 10.13
N ASN A 308 -8.68 -9.70 10.22
CA ASN A 308 -9.71 -8.68 10.31
C ASN A 308 -10.65 -8.71 9.07
N PHE A 309 -10.13 -8.92 7.86
CA PHE A 309 -10.95 -9.09 6.66
C PHE A 309 -11.75 -10.40 6.69
N VAL A 310 -11.10 -11.52 7.04
CA VAL A 310 -11.74 -12.84 7.11
C VAL A 310 -12.86 -12.87 8.16
N ALA A 311 -12.82 -12.01 9.18
CA ALA A 311 -13.90 -11.86 10.16
C ALA A 311 -15.27 -11.50 9.55
N TYR A 312 -15.31 -10.90 8.36
CA TYR A 312 -16.56 -10.60 7.66
C TYR A 312 -17.17 -11.81 6.95
N MET A 313 -16.37 -12.85 6.67
CA MET A 313 -16.80 -14.05 5.97
C MET A 313 -17.69 -14.94 6.86
N PRO A 314 -18.51 -15.84 6.26
CA PRO A 314 -19.24 -16.87 6.99
C PRO A 314 -18.28 -17.69 7.85
N GLU A 315 -18.69 -17.96 9.09
CA GLU A 315 -17.85 -18.56 10.11
C GLU A 315 -17.15 -19.84 9.62
N ASN A 316 -17.92 -20.74 9.01
CA ASN A 316 -17.47 -22.04 8.50
C ASN A 316 -16.60 -21.98 7.25
N LYS A 317 -16.34 -20.79 6.68
CA LYS A 317 -15.48 -20.60 5.51
C LYS A 317 -14.14 -19.94 5.86
N ARG A 318 -14.02 -19.35 7.04
CA ARG A 318 -12.87 -18.52 7.44
C ARG A 318 -11.57 -19.29 7.43
N LEU A 319 -11.57 -20.50 7.99
CA LEU A 319 -10.37 -21.32 8.09
C LEU A 319 -9.89 -21.80 6.71
N ASP A 320 -10.80 -22.25 5.85
CA ASP A 320 -10.48 -22.65 4.48
C ASP A 320 -9.89 -21.49 3.67
N ILE A 321 -10.47 -20.28 3.80
CA ILE A 321 -9.95 -19.08 3.15
C ILE A 321 -8.54 -18.78 3.65
N LEU A 322 -8.32 -18.77 4.96
CA LEU A 322 -7.00 -18.48 5.54
C LEU A 322 -5.97 -19.51 5.09
N LYS A 323 -6.25 -20.81 5.19
CA LYS A 323 -5.34 -21.87 4.73
C LYS A 323 -4.99 -21.73 3.25
N SER A 324 -5.94 -21.31 2.41
CA SER A 324 -5.68 -21.07 1.00
C SER A 324 -4.68 -19.92 0.72
N TRP A 325 -4.35 -19.08 1.71
CA TRP A 325 -3.38 -17.98 1.59
C TRP A 325 -1.99 -18.34 2.12
N TYR A 326 -1.87 -19.44 2.85
CA TYR A 326 -0.66 -19.86 3.56
C TYR A 326 -0.29 -21.29 3.19
N ILE A 327 -0.22 -21.57 1.89
CA ILE A 327 0.11 -22.91 1.40
C ILE A 327 1.56 -23.25 1.78
N GLY A 328 1.78 -24.43 2.38
CA GLY A 328 3.10 -24.87 2.85
C GLY A 328 3.55 -24.21 4.17
N ASP A 329 2.64 -23.58 4.91
CA ASP A 329 2.86 -23.07 6.26
C ASP A 329 2.15 -23.99 7.27
N ASP A 330 2.87 -24.97 7.80
CA ASP A 330 2.31 -25.99 8.70
C ASP A 330 1.58 -25.38 9.92
N ASP A 331 2.04 -24.25 10.45
CA ASP A 331 1.42 -23.57 11.61
C ASP A 331 -0.03 -23.14 11.31
N ILE A 332 -0.35 -22.81 10.05
CA ILE A 332 -1.68 -22.38 9.61
C ILE A 332 -2.45 -23.53 8.95
N GLU A 333 -1.77 -24.37 8.17
CA GLU A 333 -2.39 -25.53 7.50
C GLU A 333 -2.92 -26.56 8.51
N ASP A 334 -2.25 -26.74 9.64
CA ASP A 334 -2.68 -27.66 10.70
C ASP A 334 -3.72 -27.07 11.66
N MET A 335 -4.03 -25.77 11.55
CA MET A 335 -5.05 -25.14 12.40
C MET A 335 -6.40 -25.86 12.29
N THR A 336 -7.05 -26.02 13.42
CA THR A 336 -8.39 -26.62 13.54
C THR A 336 -9.43 -25.58 13.93
N ASP A 337 -10.70 -25.97 13.99
CA ASP A 337 -11.75 -25.09 14.49
C ASP A 337 -11.50 -24.65 15.95
N GLU A 338 -10.74 -25.43 16.74
CA GLU A 338 -10.40 -25.11 18.13
C GLU A 338 -9.39 -23.96 18.25
N ASP A 339 -8.58 -23.73 17.21
CA ASP A 339 -7.56 -22.67 17.17
C ASP A 339 -8.15 -21.30 16.80
N ARG A 340 -9.43 -21.26 16.41
CA ARG A 340 -10.10 -20.05 15.94
C ARG A 340 -10.31 -19.05 17.08
N ILE A 341 -9.63 -17.92 16.99
CA ILE A 341 -9.81 -16.79 17.92
C ILE A 341 -11.19 -16.13 17.71
N ASN A 342 -11.66 -16.09 16.46
CA ASN A 342 -12.94 -15.48 16.09
C ASN A 342 -13.99 -16.54 15.72
N THR A 343 -14.95 -16.73 16.62
CA THR A 343 -16.07 -17.68 16.49
C THR A 343 -17.44 -17.01 16.41
N ARG A 344 -17.50 -15.67 16.38
CA ARG A 344 -18.78 -14.97 16.20
C ARG A 344 -19.26 -15.11 14.74
N PRO A 345 -20.58 -15.14 14.49
CA PRO A 345 -21.13 -15.12 13.13
C PRO A 345 -20.83 -13.78 12.44
N THR A 346 -21.32 -13.61 11.22
CA THR A 346 -21.27 -12.34 10.46
C THR A 346 -22.69 -11.85 10.21
N GLN A 347 -22.89 -10.52 10.18
CA GLN A 347 -24.17 -9.91 9.79
C GLN A 347 -24.24 -9.62 8.29
N VAL A 348 -23.15 -9.84 7.55
CA VAL A 348 -23.15 -9.75 6.09
C VAL A 348 -24.02 -10.87 5.53
N LEU A 349 -24.95 -10.51 4.65
CA LEU A 349 -25.85 -11.45 3.99
C LEU A 349 -25.23 -11.91 2.68
N TYR A 350 -24.97 -13.22 2.59
CA TYR A 350 -24.42 -13.87 1.39
C TYR A 350 -25.48 -14.65 0.64
N LYS A 351 -25.38 -14.64 -0.69
CA LYS A 351 -26.29 -15.32 -1.62
C LYS A 351 -25.57 -16.35 -2.48
N THR A 352 -24.24 -16.37 -2.45
CA THR A 352 -23.39 -17.22 -3.29
C THR A 352 -22.46 -18.09 -2.43
N ASP A 353 -21.87 -19.11 -3.05
CA ASP A 353 -20.81 -19.92 -2.43
C ASP A 353 -19.42 -19.24 -2.50
N HIS A 354 -19.38 -17.97 -2.93
CA HIS A 354 -18.16 -17.18 -3.10
C HIS A 354 -18.21 -15.93 -2.19
N PRO A 355 -18.20 -16.10 -0.86
CA PRO A 355 -18.41 -14.99 0.07
C PRO A 355 -17.34 -13.90 -0.02
N LYS A 356 -16.10 -14.24 -0.39
CA LYS A 356 -15.02 -13.27 -0.56
C LYS A 356 -15.36 -12.27 -1.67
N SER A 357 -15.62 -12.74 -2.89
CA SER A 357 -15.96 -11.87 -4.02
C SER A 357 -17.27 -11.14 -3.78
N GLU A 358 -18.29 -11.82 -3.25
CA GLU A 358 -19.59 -11.22 -2.97
C GLU A 358 -19.49 -10.08 -1.95
N PHE A 359 -18.70 -10.24 -0.88
CA PHE A 359 -18.47 -9.16 0.09
C PHE A 359 -17.83 -7.94 -0.55
N ILE A 360 -16.76 -8.13 -1.33
CA ILE A 360 -16.05 -7.06 -2.02
C ILE A 360 -16.99 -6.35 -2.99
N GLU A 361 -17.74 -7.11 -3.79
CA GLU A 361 -18.73 -6.56 -4.72
C GLU A 361 -19.83 -5.78 -4.00
N GLN A 362 -20.30 -6.24 -2.83
CA GLN A 362 -21.25 -5.48 -2.02
C GLN A 362 -20.63 -4.18 -1.50
N VAL A 363 -19.37 -4.19 -1.04
CA VAL A 363 -18.69 -2.99 -0.53
C VAL A 363 -18.51 -1.97 -1.65
N VAL A 364 -17.93 -2.38 -2.77
CA VAL A 364 -17.60 -1.49 -3.90
C VAL A 364 -18.86 -0.96 -4.57
N ASN A 365 -19.87 -1.80 -4.83
CA ASN A 365 -21.02 -1.38 -5.62
C ASN A 365 -22.12 -0.70 -4.80
N HIS A 366 -22.22 -0.97 -3.50
CA HIS A 366 -23.37 -0.56 -2.70
C HIS A 366 -23.05 0.20 -1.41
N HIS A 367 -21.84 0.04 -0.84
CA HIS A 367 -21.53 0.62 0.47
C HIS A 367 -20.72 1.91 0.40
N ILE A 368 -19.61 1.89 -0.34
CA ILE A 368 -18.73 3.06 -0.45
C ILE A 368 -19.45 4.24 -1.10
N LEU A 369 -19.08 5.47 -0.71
CA LEU A 369 -19.71 6.65 -1.27
C LEU A 369 -19.47 6.74 -2.77
N LYS A 370 -20.54 6.81 -3.57
CA LYS A 370 -20.44 6.96 -5.04
C LYS A 370 -19.64 8.19 -5.47
N SER A 371 -19.64 9.25 -4.67
CA SER A 371 -18.86 10.46 -4.92
C SER A 371 -17.34 10.23 -4.91
N THR A 372 -16.87 9.10 -4.37
CA THR A 372 -15.46 8.71 -4.47
C THR A 372 -15.07 8.34 -5.90
N GLY A 373 -16.02 7.93 -6.74
CA GLY A 373 -15.72 7.45 -8.10
C GLY A 373 -14.93 6.14 -8.14
N ILE A 374 -14.81 5.42 -7.01
CA ILE A 374 -14.19 4.09 -6.97
C ILE A 374 -15.16 3.09 -7.57
N ALA A 375 -14.68 2.37 -8.60
CA ALA A 375 -15.36 1.28 -9.27
C ALA A 375 -14.33 0.21 -9.67
N PHE A 376 -14.81 -0.99 -9.97
CA PHE A 376 -13.95 -2.06 -10.48
C PHE A 376 -13.31 -1.68 -11.82
N ASP A 377 -12.07 -2.13 -11.98
CA ASP A 377 -11.30 -2.07 -13.23
C ASP A 377 -12.05 -2.72 -14.39
N ASP A 378 -12.14 -2.04 -15.53
CA ASP A 378 -12.90 -2.51 -16.70
C ASP A 378 -12.10 -3.40 -17.65
N ILE A 379 -10.82 -3.65 -17.37
CA ILE A 379 -9.94 -4.55 -18.12
C ILE A 379 -9.62 -5.80 -17.29
N ASN A 380 -9.16 -5.60 -16.05
CA ASN A 380 -8.52 -6.65 -15.28
C ASN A 380 -9.49 -7.40 -14.37
N TYR A 381 -10.58 -6.75 -13.95
CA TYR A 381 -11.52 -7.36 -13.03
C TYR A 381 -12.51 -8.31 -13.73
N TYR A 382 -12.68 -9.47 -13.11
CA TYR A 382 -13.67 -10.48 -13.46
C TYR A 382 -14.38 -10.93 -12.20
N LYS A 383 -15.69 -11.16 -12.31
CA LYS A 383 -16.41 -11.80 -11.20
C LYS A 383 -15.92 -13.22 -11.02
N GLN A 384 -16.02 -13.74 -9.80
CA GLN A 384 -15.65 -15.13 -9.54
C GLN A 384 -16.43 -16.07 -10.47
N GLY A 385 -15.71 -16.86 -11.26
CA GLY A 385 -16.27 -17.80 -12.24
C GLY A 385 -16.50 -17.22 -13.65
N GLU A 386 -16.39 -15.91 -13.83
CA GLU A 386 -16.31 -15.29 -15.14
C GLU A 386 -14.97 -15.64 -15.79
N GLN A 387 -14.99 -15.86 -17.11
CA GLN A 387 -13.78 -16.16 -17.87
C GLN A 387 -13.39 -14.94 -18.69
N PRO A 388 -12.08 -14.69 -18.86
CA PRO A 388 -11.59 -13.71 -19.82
C PRO A 388 -12.18 -13.93 -21.22
N PRO A 389 -12.47 -12.86 -21.97
CA PRO A 389 -12.92 -12.99 -23.35
C PRO A 389 -11.83 -13.68 -24.18
N LYS A 390 -12.21 -14.28 -25.30
CA LYS A 390 -11.23 -14.80 -26.26
C LYS A 390 -10.58 -13.63 -26.99
N MET A 391 -9.30 -13.79 -27.31
CA MET A 391 -8.57 -12.85 -28.17
C MET A 391 -9.36 -12.60 -29.47
N PRO A 392 -9.67 -11.34 -29.81
CA PRO A 392 -10.33 -11.02 -31.07
C PRO A 392 -9.51 -11.42 -32.28
N THR A 393 -10.17 -11.81 -33.36
CA THR A 393 -9.51 -12.13 -34.64
C THR A 393 -9.27 -10.89 -35.51
N GLU A 394 -9.99 -9.80 -35.24
CA GLU A 394 -9.90 -8.52 -35.93
C GLU A 394 -9.95 -7.37 -34.90
N PHE A 395 -9.19 -6.31 -35.14
CA PHE A 395 -9.10 -5.14 -34.26
C PHE A 395 -9.60 -3.90 -35.01
N SER A 396 -10.92 -3.75 -35.05
CA SER A 396 -11.59 -2.70 -35.83
C SER A 396 -12.20 -1.61 -34.95
N THR A 397 -12.46 -1.91 -33.68
CA THR A 397 -13.09 -1.02 -32.71
C THR A 397 -12.24 -0.88 -31.44
N ALA A 398 -12.46 0.21 -30.69
CA ALA A 398 -11.84 0.39 -29.36
C ALA A 398 -12.18 -0.76 -28.39
N LYS A 399 -13.36 -1.36 -28.56
CA LYS A 399 -13.78 -2.53 -27.79
C LYS A 399 -12.95 -3.77 -28.11
N ASP A 400 -12.59 -4.00 -29.38
CA ASP A 400 -11.73 -5.14 -29.74
C ASP A 400 -10.35 -5.04 -29.07
N ILE A 401 -9.83 -3.81 -28.90
CA ILE A 401 -8.58 -3.58 -28.17
C ILE A 401 -8.74 -3.90 -26.70
N GLN A 402 -9.81 -3.39 -26.08
CA GLN A 402 -10.13 -3.67 -24.69
C GLN A 402 -10.30 -5.17 -24.47
N ASP A 403 -11.08 -5.86 -25.31
CA ASP A 403 -11.29 -7.31 -25.23
C ASP A 403 -9.98 -8.09 -25.48
N GLY A 404 -9.09 -7.58 -26.33
CA GLY A 404 -7.74 -8.09 -26.51
C GLY A 404 -6.89 -8.00 -25.24
N ALA A 405 -6.81 -6.82 -24.61
CA ALA A 405 -6.12 -6.64 -23.33
C ALA A 405 -6.74 -7.52 -22.23
N ARG A 406 -8.06 -7.52 -22.13
CA ARG A 406 -8.86 -8.39 -21.22
C ARG A 406 -8.49 -9.86 -21.38
N SER A 407 -8.31 -10.34 -22.62
CA SER A 407 -7.97 -11.75 -22.88
C SER A 407 -6.57 -12.16 -22.41
N LEU A 408 -5.68 -11.19 -22.15
CA LEU A 408 -4.29 -11.41 -21.74
C LEU A 408 -4.06 -11.37 -20.22
N THR A 409 -5.08 -11.07 -19.44
CA THR A 409 -4.94 -10.96 -17.97
C THR A 409 -4.96 -12.31 -17.27
N ALA A 410 -5.34 -13.37 -17.98
CA ALA A 410 -5.36 -14.73 -17.45
C ALA A 410 -3.93 -15.28 -17.26
N PRO A 411 -3.74 -16.24 -16.32
CA PRO A 411 -2.49 -16.98 -16.23
C PRO A 411 -2.10 -17.73 -17.51
N GLY A 412 -0.80 -18.00 -17.67
CA GLY A 412 -0.28 -18.86 -18.73
C GLY A 412 -0.05 -18.17 -20.09
N THR A 413 0.11 -16.84 -20.11
CA THR A 413 0.64 -16.17 -21.32
C THR A 413 2.12 -16.51 -21.51
N GLY A 414 2.54 -16.71 -22.76
CA GLY A 414 3.92 -17.07 -23.08
C GLY A 414 4.94 -16.02 -22.63
N PHE A 415 4.54 -14.74 -22.59
CA PHE A 415 5.39 -13.67 -22.08
C PHE A 415 5.74 -13.87 -20.60
N MET A 416 4.77 -14.28 -19.78
CA MET A 416 5.01 -14.53 -18.36
C MET A 416 5.94 -15.71 -18.13
N GLU A 417 5.74 -16.81 -18.88
CA GLU A 417 6.54 -18.04 -18.73
C GLU A 417 8.03 -17.85 -19.00
N HIS A 418 8.41 -16.89 -19.86
CA HIS A 418 9.80 -16.76 -20.34
C HIS A 418 10.52 -15.48 -19.88
N LEU A 419 9.83 -14.44 -19.42
CA LEU A 419 10.46 -13.14 -19.14
C LEU A 419 10.36 -12.67 -17.69
N VAL A 420 9.48 -13.26 -16.89
CA VAL A 420 9.26 -12.84 -15.49
C VAL A 420 10.43 -13.23 -14.58
N ASP A 421 11.19 -14.26 -14.93
CA ASP A 421 12.44 -14.67 -14.27
C ASP A 421 13.61 -13.65 -14.46
N HIS A 422 13.32 -12.47 -15.02
CA HIS A 422 14.32 -11.42 -15.32
C HIS A 422 14.02 -10.06 -14.68
N ASP A 423 13.30 -10.04 -13.55
CA ASP A 423 12.97 -8.83 -12.78
C ASP A 423 12.12 -7.79 -13.56
N LEU A 424 11.35 -8.26 -14.54
CA LEU A 424 10.41 -7.47 -15.32
C LEU A 424 9.01 -7.57 -14.71
N ASN A 425 8.64 -6.62 -13.85
CA ASN A 425 7.32 -6.60 -13.22
C ASN A 425 6.48 -5.40 -13.65
N MET A 426 7.08 -4.35 -14.17
CA MET A 426 6.38 -3.10 -14.47
C MET A 426 6.92 -2.44 -15.74
N MET A 427 6.01 -2.22 -16.69
CA MET A 427 6.33 -1.67 -18.01
C MET A 427 5.36 -0.57 -18.38
N HIS A 428 5.83 0.54 -18.96
CA HIS A 428 4.96 1.58 -19.47
C HIS A 428 4.87 1.48 -20.98
N ILE A 429 3.65 1.36 -21.48
CA ILE A 429 3.36 1.21 -22.90
C ILE A 429 2.67 2.46 -23.39
N ARG A 430 3.23 3.06 -24.44
CA ARG A 430 2.62 4.13 -25.22
C ARG A 430 2.01 3.53 -26.47
N VAL A 431 0.70 3.68 -26.62
CA VAL A 431 -0.01 3.41 -27.88
C VAL A 431 -0.18 4.70 -28.64
N ILE A 432 0.34 4.76 -29.86
CA ILE A 432 0.15 5.90 -30.78
C ILE A 432 -1.14 5.65 -31.58
N ASN A 433 -2.15 6.48 -31.32
CA ASN A 433 -3.47 6.36 -31.92
C ASN A 433 -3.49 6.91 -33.37
N PRO A 434 -4.49 6.54 -34.19
CA PRO A 434 -4.57 7.00 -35.59
C PRO A 434 -4.72 8.51 -35.77
N ASP A 435 -5.24 9.21 -34.76
CA ASP A 435 -5.36 10.67 -34.70
C ASP A 435 -4.05 11.37 -34.31
N GLY A 436 -3.01 10.61 -33.93
CA GLY A 436 -1.73 11.11 -33.47
C GLY A 436 -1.66 11.34 -31.95
N GLU A 437 -2.76 11.18 -31.22
CA GLU A 437 -2.75 11.19 -29.75
C GLU A 437 -2.09 9.91 -29.21
N SER A 438 -1.79 9.90 -27.92
CA SER A 438 -1.15 8.76 -27.26
C SER A 438 -1.94 8.30 -26.05
N THR A 439 -2.24 7.01 -26.00
CA THR A 439 -2.80 6.36 -24.82
C THR A 439 -1.66 5.68 -24.07
N VAL A 440 -1.58 5.88 -22.76
CA VAL A 440 -0.55 5.26 -21.92
C VAL A 440 -1.21 4.30 -20.93
N PHE A 441 -0.64 3.10 -20.83
CA PHE A 441 -0.98 2.15 -19.79
C PHE A 441 0.29 1.51 -19.22
N THR A 442 0.15 1.01 -18.00
CA THR A 442 1.17 0.24 -17.29
C THR A 442 0.79 -1.23 -17.34
N LEU A 443 1.69 -2.06 -17.87
CA LEU A 443 1.63 -3.50 -17.66
C LEU A 443 2.27 -3.82 -16.32
N ASN A 444 1.50 -4.41 -15.42
CA ASN A 444 1.97 -4.85 -14.12
C ASN A 444 1.83 -6.36 -13.99
N ILE A 445 2.95 -7.05 -13.75
CA ILE A 445 2.97 -8.50 -13.57
C ILE A 445 2.83 -8.83 -12.09
N ASN A 446 1.77 -9.56 -11.75
CA ASN A 446 1.54 -10.08 -10.41
C ASN A 446 2.08 -11.49 -10.33
N ARG A 447 3.19 -11.69 -9.61
CA ARG A 447 3.71 -13.04 -9.42
C ARG A 447 2.96 -13.76 -8.32
N TRP A 448 2.67 -15.03 -8.55
CA TRP A 448 1.99 -15.85 -7.57
C TRP A 448 2.96 -16.30 -6.47
N HIS A 449 2.56 -16.08 -5.22
CA HIS A 449 3.27 -16.60 -4.04
C HIS A 449 2.33 -17.51 -3.25
N ASP A 450 2.64 -18.80 -3.13
CA ASP A 450 1.88 -19.77 -2.35
C ASP A 450 1.70 -19.33 -0.88
N ASN A 451 2.69 -18.64 -0.32
CA ASN A 451 2.55 -17.82 0.88
C ASN A 451 3.58 -16.67 0.88
N ALA A 452 3.31 -15.63 1.67
CA ALA A 452 4.24 -14.51 1.91
C ALA A 452 4.97 -14.60 3.27
N ASN A 453 5.00 -15.79 3.89
CA ASN A 453 5.61 -16.01 5.22
C ASN A 453 7.08 -16.47 5.15
N SER A 454 7.77 -16.21 4.04
CA SER A 454 9.17 -16.58 3.85
C SER A 454 10.12 -15.38 3.95
N MET A 455 11.10 -15.45 4.86
CA MET A 455 12.13 -14.41 5.00
C MET A 455 13.29 -14.55 4.00
N PHE A 456 13.65 -15.78 3.59
CA PHE A 456 14.88 -16.05 2.82
C PHE A 456 14.69 -16.97 1.60
N THR A 457 13.50 -17.55 1.42
CA THR A 457 13.26 -18.56 0.37
C THR A 457 11.98 -18.28 -0.40
N GLU A 458 11.75 -17.01 -0.74
CA GLU A 458 10.61 -16.56 -1.55
C GLU A 458 10.50 -17.35 -2.86
N SER A 459 11.63 -17.63 -3.52
CA SER A 459 11.65 -18.38 -4.78
C SER A 459 11.03 -19.79 -4.68
N LYS A 460 10.91 -20.37 -3.48
CA LYS A 460 10.24 -21.66 -3.27
C LYS A 460 8.72 -21.55 -3.19
N GLN A 461 8.21 -20.33 -2.98
CA GLN A 461 6.79 -20.02 -2.92
C GLN A 461 6.25 -19.52 -4.25
N LEU A 462 7.11 -19.25 -5.24
CA LEU A 462 6.69 -18.78 -6.55
C LEU A 462 6.11 -19.92 -7.40
N ASP A 463 5.01 -19.64 -8.09
CA ASP A 463 4.41 -20.53 -9.08
C ASP A 463 4.06 -19.74 -10.34
N SER A 464 5.01 -19.68 -11.28
CA SER A 464 4.88 -18.89 -12.51
C SER A 464 3.71 -19.31 -13.39
N SER A 465 3.17 -20.53 -13.23
CA SER A 465 1.99 -20.98 -13.95
C SER A 465 0.70 -20.25 -13.54
N LYS A 466 0.74 -19.54 -12.41
CA LYS A 466 -0.37 -18.76 -11.85
C LYS A 466 -0.14 -17.25 -11.88
N ASP A 467 0.97 -16.80 -12.45
CA ASP A 467 1.25 -15.37 -12.62
C ASP A 467 0.19 -14.72 -13.52
N THR A 468 -0.12 -13.45 -13.28
CA THR A 468 -1.08 -12.67 -14.07
C THR A 468 -0.50 -11.33 -14.51
N ILE A 469 -1.12 -10.71 -15.51
CA ILE A 469 -0.79 -9.36 -15.97
C ILE A 469 -2.02 -8.46 -15.83
N ASP A 470 -1.84 -7.33 -15.15
CA ASP A 470 -2.78 -6.22 -15.16
C ASP A 470 -2.38 -5.18 -16.20
N PHE A 471 -3.36 -4.68 -16.96
CA PHE A 471 -3.27 -3.52 -17.84
C PHE A 471 -3.89 -2.31 -17.13
N LEU A 472 -3.08 -1.47 -16.50
CA LEU A 472 -3.53 -0.33 -15.71
C LEU A 472 -3.47 0.97 -16.51
N SER A 473 -4.54 1.76 -16.53
CA SER A 473 -4.55 3.04 -17.26
C SER A 473 -3.64 4.09 -16.60
N GLY A 474 -2.78 4.74 -17.40
CA GLY A 474 -1.82 5.73 -16.90
C GLY A 474 -0.49 5.12 -16.47
N MET A 475 0.26 5.87 -15.67
CA MET A 475 1.62 5.49 -15.27
C MET A 475 1.71 5.24 -13.77
N HIS A 476 1.92 3.98 -13.42
CA HIS A 476 2.00 3.53 -12.03
C HIS A 476 3.42 3.17 -11.61
N GLY A 477 3.69 3.27 -10.30
CA GLY A 477 4.99 2.91 -9.72
C GLY A 477 6.12 3.90 -9.98
N SER A 478 7.28 3.65 -9.39
CA SER A 478 8.41 4.61 -9.36
C SER A 478 9.67 4.10 -10.05
N TYR A 479 9.76 2.79 -10.28
CA TYR A 479 10.89 2.14 -10.93
C TYR A 479 10.38 1.40 -12.16
N ILE A 480 10.62 1.98 -13.32
CA ILE A 480 10.15 1.43 -14.58
C ILE A 480 11.18 0.43 -15.07
N ASN A 481 10.75 -0.79 -15.39
CA ASN A 481 11.67 -1.80 -15.91
C ASN A 481 11.91 -1.60 -17.40
N VAL A 482 10.88 -1.30 -18.20
CA VAL A 482 11.04 -1.04 -19.64
C VAL A 482 9.91 -0.15 -20.20
N PHE A 483 10.24 0.65 -21.21
CA PHE A 483 9.28 1.39 -22.02
C PHE A 483 8.92 0.64 -23.29
N GLY A 484 7.64 0.62 -23.63
CA GLY A 484 7.11 0.10 -24.89
C GLY A 484 6.47 1.19 -25.74
N ILE A 485 6.66 1.13 -27.05
CA ILE A 485 5.98 1.98 -28.02
C ILE A 485 5.29 1.09 -29.04
N VAL A 486 3.97 1.26 -29.20
CA VAL A 486 3.13 0.46 -30.07
C VAL A 486 2.30 1.40 -30.93
N ASN A 487 2.33 1.26 -32.26
CA ASN A 487 1.34 1.96 -33.08
C ASN A 487 0.00 1.22 -32.95
N TYR A 488 -1.11 1.94 -32.98
CA TYR A 488 -2.44 1.33 -32.91
C TYR A 488 -2.63 0.17 -33.90
N VAL A 489 -2.10 0.32 -35.12
CA VAL A 489 -2.17 -0.71 -36.19
C VAL A 489 -1.36 -1.98 -35.87
N ASP A 490 -0.41 -1.89 -34.95
CA ASP A 490 0.47 -2.98 -34.52
C ASP A 490 -0.04 -3.69 -33.25
N LEU A 491 -1.10 -3.18 -32.60
CA LEU A 491 -1.67 -3.80 -31.40
C LEU A 491 -1.97 -5.29 -31.52
N PRO A 492 -2.52 -5.80 -32.65
CA PRO A 492 -2.75 -7.24 -32.80
C PRO A 492 -1.45 -8.06 -32.69
N ASP A 493 -0.37 -7.56 -33.28
CA ASP A 493 0.94 -8.21 -33.26
C ASP A 493 1.62 -8.09 -31.89
N PHE A 494 1.41 -6.96 -31.19
CA PHE A 494 1.84 -6.79 -29.81
C PHE A 494 1.11 -7.75 -28.85
N TYR A 495 -0.21 -7.91 -28.99
CA TYR A 495 -0.98 -8.83 -28.16
C TYR A 495 -0.66 -10.30 -28.45
N ASP A 496 -0.42 -10.66 -29.71
CA ASP A 496 0.12 -11.97 -30.06
C ASP A 496 1.48 -12.22 -29.41
N MET A 497 2.37 -11.21 -29.40
CA MET A 497 3.64 -11.31 -28.69
C MET A 497 3.43 -11.55 -27.19
N ILE A 498 2.52 -10.84 -26.52
CA ILE A 498 2.25 -11.09 -25.09
C ILE A 498 1.68 -12.50 -24.86
N ALA A 499 0.70 -12.91 -25.68
CA ALA A 499 0.02 -14.19 -25.53
C ALA A 499 0.95 -15.40 -25.75
N ASN A 500 1.79 -15.34 -26.78
CA ASN A 500 2.40 -16.52 -27.39
C ASN A 500 3.94 -16.48 -27.41
N PHE A 501 4.57 -15.56 -26.69
CA PHE A 501 6.04 -15.49 -26.63
C PHE A 501 6.65 -16.84 -26.19
N ASP A 502 7.54 -17.38 -27.02
CA ASP A 502 8.19 -18.69 -26.83
C ASP A 502 9.72 -18.61 -26.79
N GLY A 503 10.28 -17.40 -26.74
CA GLY A 503 11.72 -17.16 -26.77
C GLY A 503 12.42 -17.44 -28.12
N SER A 504 11.67 -17.80 -29.17
CA SER A 504 12.23 -17.95 -30.51
C SER A 504 12.71 -16.62 -31.09
N ASP A 505 13.61 -16.68 -32.07
CA ASP A 505 14.13 -15.48 -32.76
C ASP A 505 13.01 -14.63 -33.37
N THR A 506 11.89 -15.26 -33.78
CA THR A 506 10.71 -14.57 -34.31
C THR A 506 10.06 -13.69 -33.25
N TYR A 507 9.81 -14.24 -32.06
CA TYR A 507 9.18 -13.49 -30.98
C TYR A 507 10.14 -12.50 -30.30
N LYS A 508 11.44 -12.81 -30.24
CA LYS A 508 12.47 -11.85 -29.83
C LYS A 508 12.51 -10.63 -30.75
N ALA A 509 12.37 -10.83 -32.06
CA ALA A 509 12.26 -9.71 -33.00
C ALA A 509 11.04 -8.82 -32.73
N LYS A 510 9.90 -9.40 -32.29
CA LYS A 510 8.73 -8.61 -31.86
C LYS A 510 9.02 -7.82 -30.58
N ILE A 511 9.71 -8.42 -29.60
CA ILE A 511 10.12 -7.69 -28.40
C ILE A 511 11.01 -6.50 -28.75
N HIS A 512 12.03 -6.69 -29.60
CA HIS A 512 12.89 -5.60 -30.05
C HIS A 512 12.14 -4.55 -30.88
N LYS A 513 11.02 -4.91 -31.52
CA LYS A 513 10.17 -3.96 -32.24
C LYS A 513 9.43 -3.01 -31.28
N TYR A 514 8.96 -3.51 -30.14
CA TYR A 514 8.07 -2.75 -29.26
C TYR A 514 8.74 -2.19 -28.00
N PHE A 515 9.73 -2.89 -27.43
CA PHE A 515 10.37 -2.49 -26.18
C PHE A 515 11.73 -1.84 -26.41
N ILE A 516 11.93 -0.72 -25.73
CA ILE A 516 13.13 0.12 -25.90
C ILE A 516 14.19 -0.30 -24.88
N SER A 517 15.29 -0.87 -25.34
CA SER A 517 16.42 -1.17 -24.47
C SER A 517 17.18 0.09 -24.04
N ARG A 518 17.96 0.01 -22.96
CA ARG A 518 18.83 1.12 -22.54
C ARG A 518 19.91 1.49 -23.57
N SER A 519 20.27 0.54 -24.44
CA SER A 519 21.25 0.73 -25.52
C SER A 519 20.63 1.26 -26.82
N ASP A 520 19.31 1.43 -26.89
CA ASP A 520 18.64 1.96 -28.06
C ASP A 520 19.01 3.43 -28.30
N GLU A 521 19.26 3.82 -29.55
CA GLU A 521 19.61 5.20 -29.91
C GLU A 521 18.50 6.19 -29.55
N LYS A 522 17.24 5.74 -29.51
CA LYS A 522 16.06 6.54 -29.14
C LYS A 522 15.70 6.46 -27.66
N PHE A 523 16.52 5.83 -26.82
CA PHE A 523 16.22 5.65 -25.40
C PHE A 523 15.90 6.97 -24.70
N TRP A 524 16.74 8.00 -24.86
CA TRP A 524 16.53 9.30 -24.20
C TRP A 524 15.32 10.06 -24.76
N GLU A 525 15.08 10.01 -26.07
CA GLU A 525 13.88 10.59 -26.68
C GLU A 525 12.60 9.93 -26.11
N THR A 526 12.62 8.61 -25.95
CA THR A 526 11.52 7.86 -25.36
C THR A 526 11.31 8.20 -23.90
N PHE A 527 12.39 8.20 -23.11
CA PHE A 527 12.35 8.57 -21.70
C PHE A 527 11.80 9.99 -21.51
N ASP A 528 12.32 10.96 -22.26
CA ASP A 528 11.86 12.35 -22.19
C ASP A 528 10.39 12.48 -22.56
N TRP A 529 9.90 11.70 -23.53
CA TRP A 529 8.48 11.66 -23.86
C TRP A 529 7.63 11.17 -22.68
N PHE A 530 7.97 10.03 -22.08
CA PHE A 530 7.22 9.50 -20.93
C PHE A 530 7.32 10.41 -19.71
N GLN A 531 8.48 10.99 -19.44
CA GLN A 531 8.66 11.91 -18.33
C GLN A 531 7.86 13.21 -18.53
N ASN A 532 7.83 13.76 -19.75
CA ASN A 532 7.01 14.94 -20.05
C ASN A 532 5.52 14.62 -19.95
N TYR A 533 5.08 13.48 -20.51
CA TYR A 533 3.71 13.01 -20.34
C TYR A 533 3.35 12.87 -18.85
N PHE A 534 4.27 12.41 -18.01
CA PHE A 534 4.03 12.30 -16.56
C PHE A 534 3.85 13.65 -15.88
N ASN A 535 4.73 14.60 -16.21
CA ASN A 535 4.67 15.94 -15.67
C ASN A 535 3.39 16.67 -16.10
N GLU A 536 2.87 16.37 -17.30
CA GLU A 536 1.63 16.95 -17.82
C GLU A 536 0.38 16.27 -17.25
N SER A 537 0.37 14.94 -17.13
CA SER A 537 -0.77 14.17 -16.64
C SER A 537 -0.96 14.27 -15.13
N GLU A 538 0.15 14.39 -14.38
CA GLU A 538 0.19 14.40 -12.92
C GLU A 538 1.06 15.53 -12.35
N PRO A 539 0.79 16.80 -12.67
CA PRO A 539 1.71 17.91 -12.39
C PRO A 539 2.05 18.12 -10.91
N LEU A 540 1.19 17.66 -10.00
CA LEU A 540 1.41 17.77 -8.56
C LEU A 540 2.17 16.58 -7.97
N THR A 541 2.08 15.39 -8.55
CA THR A 541 2.62 14.13 -7.99
C THR A 541 3.76 13.55 -8.83
N ALA A 542 3.96 14.08 -10.04
CA ALA A 542 5.06 13.71 -10.90
C ALA A 542 6.40 14.07 -10.27
N GLY A 543 7.35 13.14 -10.42
CA GLY A 543 8.75 13.36 -10.13
C GLY A 543 9.58 12.62 -11.17
N LEU A 544 10.88 12.85 -11.16
CA LEU A 544 11.79 12.13 -12.06
C LEU A 544 11.72 10.64 -11.77
N TYR A 545 11.53 9.83 -12.83
CA TYR A 545 11.60 8.38 -12.73
C TYR A 545 13.02 7.90 -12.44
N ASP A 546 13.13 6.85 -11.63
CA ASP A 546 14.41 6.23 -11.33
C ASP A 546 14.68 5.06 -12.30
N LEU A 547 15.71 5.24 -13.14
CA LEU A 547 16.14 4.28 -14.16
C LEU A 547 17.16 3.23 -13.63
N ASN A 548 17.42 3.19 -12.32
CA ASN A 548 18.35 2.22 -11.72
C ASN A 548 17.89 0.76 -11.90
N ARG A 549 16.58 0.54 -12.12
CA ARG A 549 15.98 -0.79 -12.36
C ARG A 549 15.50 -0.98 -13.80
N TYR A 550 15.95 -0.11 -14.70
CA TYR A 550 15.65 -0.24 -16.12
C TYR A 550 16.44 -1.41 -16.71
N TYR A 551 15.74 -2.24 -17.49
CA TYR A 551 16.26 -3.44 -18.10
C TYR A 551 17.50 -3.13 -18.95
N SER A 552 18.62 -3.76 -18.60
CA SER A 552 19.95 -3.43 -19.15
C SER A 552 20.44 -4.44 -20.19
N LYS A 553 19.77 -5.58 -20.34
CA LYS A 553 20.16 -6.63 -21.30
C LYS A 553 19.38 -6.49 -22.62
N PRO A 554 19.92 -6.94 -23.75
CA PRO A 554 19.09 -7.25 -24.91
C PRO A 554 18.23 -8.49 -24.59
N PHE A 555 16.97 -8.45 -25.01
CA PHE A 555 16.03 -9.58 -24.94
C PHE A 555 16.48 -10.78 -25.79
#